data_AF-B9FKE9-F1
#
_entry.id   AF-B9FKE9-F1
#
_cell.length_a   1.000
_cell.length_b   1.000
_cell.length_c   1.000
_cell.angle_alpha   90.00
_cell.angle_beta   90.00
_cell.angle_gamma   90.00
#
_symmetry.space_group_name_H-M   'P 1'
#
loop_
_entity.id
_entity.type
_entity.pdbx_description
1 polymer ?
#
loop_
_entity_poly.entity_id
_entity_poly.type
_entity_poly.pdbx_seq_one_letter_code
_entity_poly.pdbx_strand_id
1 'polypeptide(L)'
;MGLSYIRDHAVESYVWSNMVFYEEDLAVIRMVFAKLFVLAVIMDDTYDCHANIEECRKLHEAIQRWDESAISFLPDYMKTLYNEIMNNFKEFEDQVGVKGRYRVAQTKKEGVIVDSSIYEHLPDKKGHL
;
A
#
# COMPACT_ATOMS: atom_id res chain seq x y z
N MET A 1 9.57 -9.84 -3.39
CA MET A 1 9.98 -9.15 -2.14
C MET A 1 10.46 -10.21 -1.15
N GLY A 2 11.56 -9.99 -0.42
CA GLY A 2 12.13 -10.95 0.53
C GLY A 2 11.39 -11.06 1.86
N LEU A 3 10.05 -11.04 1.84
CA LEU A 3 9.19 -11.07 3.02
C LEU A 3 8.53 -12.44 3.10
N SER A 4 9.08 -13.34 3.92
CA SER A 4 8.67 -14.76 3.97
C SER A 4 7.27 -15.00 4.57
N TYR A 5 6.65 -13.98 5.15
CA TYR A 5 5.31 -14.06 5.75
C TYR A 5 4.18 -13.64 4.80
N ILE A 6 4.51 -13.05 3.65
CA ILE A 6 3.55 -12.54 2.69
C ILE A 6 3.22 -13.64 1.68
N ARG A 7 1.94 -13.84 1.42
CA ARG A 7 1.44 -14.71 0.34
C ARG A 7 1.65 -14.03 -1.01
N ASP A 8 2.09 -14.79 -2.02
CA ASP A 8 2.22 -14.28 -3.39
C ASP A 8 0.84 -14.09 -4.02
N HIS A 9 0.35 -12.86 -3.98
CA HIS A 9 -0.93 -12.47 -4.56
C HIS A 9 -0.80 -11.89 -5.98
N ALA A 10 0.36 -11.96 -6.64
CA ALA A 10 0.57 -11.28 -7.93
C ALA A 10 -0.39 -11.78 -9.02
N VAL A 11 -0.55 -13.11 -9.14
CA VAL A 11 -1.45 -13.72 -10.13
C VAL A 11 -2.90 -13.39 -9.82
N GLU A 12 -3.34 -13.58 -8.57
CA GLU A 12 -4.70 -13.30 -8.14
C GLU A 12 -5.06 -11.83 -8.33
N SER A 13 -4.16 -10.91 -7.97
CA SER A 13 -4.35 -9.47 -8.13
C SER A 13 -4.47 -9.06 -9.58
N TYR A 14 -3.67 -9.68 -10.47
CA TYR A 14 -3.79 -9.43 -11.90
C TYR A 14 -5.13 -9.96 -12.45
N VAL A 15 -5.59 -11.13 -12.02
CA VAL A 15 -6.90 -11.68 -12.40
C VAL A 15 -8.03 -10.74 -11.95
N TRP A 16 -8.00 -10.28 -10.70
CA TRP A 16 -8.95 -9.30 -10.18
C TRP A 16 -8.93 -8.00 -10.99
N SER A 17 -7.74 -7.52 -11.35
CA SER A 17 -7.59 -6.31 -12.16
C SER A 17 -8.14 -6.45 -13.57
N ASN A 18 -7.94 -7.61 -14.20
CA ASN A 18 -8.55 -7.91 -15.50
C ASN A 18 -10.06 -7.99 -15.43
N MET A 19 -10.62 -8.52 -14.35
CA MET A 19 -12.08 -8.56 -14.18
C MET A 19 -12.68 -7.14 -14.11
N VAL A 20 -12.00 -6.20 -13.47
CA VAL A 20 -12.47 -4.81 -13.33
C VAL A 20 -12.24 -3.99 -14.60
N PHE A 21 -11.10 -4.18 -15.27
CA PHE A 21 -10.68 -3.41 -16.45
C PHE A 21 -10.36 -4.33 -17.62
N TYR A 22 -11.36 -5.01 -18.18
CA TYR A 22 -11.15 -6.06 -19.18
C TYR A 22 -10.80 -5.51 -20.57
N GLU A 23 -11.10 -4.25 -20.86
CA GLU A 23 -10.89 -3.64 -22.18
C GLU A 23 -9.41 -3.57 -22.57
N GLU A 24 -9.05 -3.93 -23.80
CA GLU A 24 -7.65 -4.07 -24.25
C GLU A 24 -6.81 -2.79 -24.01
N ASP A 25 -7.39 -1.63 -24.30
CA ASP A 25 -6.74 -0.31 -24.16
C ASP A 25 -6.46 0.12 -22.71
N LEU A 26 -6.91 -0.65 -21.71
CA LEU A 26 -6.74 -0.33 -20.28
C LEU A 26 -5.57 -1.08 -19.62
N ALA A 27 -4.61 -1.59 -20.41
CA ALA A 27 -3.48 -2.37 -19.91
C ALA A 27 -2.68 -1.67 -18.79
N VAL A 28 -2.42 -0.37 -18.92
CA VAL A 28 -1.72 0.42 -17.89
C VAL A 28 -2.56 0.50 -16.61
N ILE A 29 -3.86 0.74 -16.72
CA ILE A 29 -4.77 0.81 -15.57
C ILE A 29 -4.83 -0.54 -14.85
N ARG A 30 -4.93 -1.65 -15.60
CA ARG A 30 -4.87 -3.01 -15.03
C ARG A 30 -3.60 -3.24 -14.23
N MET A 31 -2.45 -2.86 -14.79
CA MET A 31 -1.16 -3.06 -14.13
C MET A 31 -1.02 -2.22 -12.85
N VAL A 32 -1.44 -0.95 -12.90
CA VAL A 32 -1.44 -0.06 -11.73
C VAL A 32 -2.38 -0.59 -10.65
N PHE A 33 -3.60 -1.01 -11.02
CA PHE A 33 -4.58 -1.54 -10.07
C PHE A 33 -4.11 -2.85 -9.43
N ALA A 34 -3.50 -3.75 -10.20
CA ALA A 34 -2.95 -5.01 -9.66
C ALA A 34 -1.87 -4.73 -8.61
N LYS A 35 -0.95 -3.81 -8.90
CA LYS A 35 0.12 -3.42 -7.96
C LYS A 35 -0.45 -2.76 -6.70
N LEU A 36 -1.41 -1.85 -6.84
CA LEU A 36 -2.11 -1.24 -5.70
C LEU A 36 -2.79 -2.29 -4.81
N PHE A 37 -3.47 -3.26 -5.43
CA PHE A 37 -4.14 -4.33 -4.70
C PHE A 37 -3.15 -5.19 -3.92
N VAL A 38 -2.02 -5.59 -4.52
CA VAL A 38 -0.95 -6.31 -3.82
C VAL A 38 -0.44 -5.52 -2.62
N LEU A 39 -0.14 -4.22 -2.80
CA LEU A 39 0.34 -3.37 -1.70
C LEU A 39 -0.68 -3.27 -0.55
N ALA A 40 -1.97 -3.16 -0.88
CA ALA A 40 -3.04 -3.13 0.12
C ALA A 40 -3.13 -4.44 0.91
N VAL A 41 -3.07 -5.59 0.23
CA VAL A 41 -3.09 -6.90 0.89
C VAL A 41 -1.87 -7.09 1.79
N ILE A 42 -0.69 -6.68 1.34
CA ILE A 42 0.53 -6.77 2.14
C ILE A 42 0.45 -5.89 3.40
N MET A 43 -0.11 -4.70 3.26
CA MET A 43 -0.31 -3.78 4.37
C MET A 43 -1.28 -4.37 5.40
N ASP A 44 -2.41 -4.91 4.93
CA ASP A 44 -3.42 -5.60 5.74
C ASP A 44 -2.82 -6.80 6.51
N ASP A 45 -2.16 -7.73 5.80
CA ASP A 45 -1.47 -8.88 6.40
C ASP A 45 -0.41 -8.42 7.44
N THR A 46 0.25 -7.28 7.21
CA THR A 46 1.24 -6.73 8.15
C THR A 46 0.55 -6.23 9.44
N TYR A 47 -0.56 -5.50 9.33
CA TYR A 47 -1.32 -5.02 10.50
C TYR A 47 -1.97 -6.16 11.28
N ASP A 48 -2.51 -7.18 10.60
CA ASP A 48 -3.31 -8.23 11.22
C ASP A 48 -2.47 -9.40 11.78
N CYS A 49 -1.41 -9.80 11.07
CA CYS A 49 -0.71 -11.06 11.37
C CYS A 49 0.70 -10.89 11.93
N HIS A 50 1.35 -9.73 11.74
CA HIS A 50 2.80 -9.64 11.95
C HIS A 50 3.26 -8.50 12.88
N ALA A 51 2.70 -7.30 12.72
CA ALA A 51 3.12 -6.14 13.48
C ALA A 51 2.53 -6.14 14.89
N ASN A 52 3.34 -5.74 15.88
CA ASN A 52 2.79 -5.35 17.19
C ASN A 52 2.27 -3.91 17.16
N ILE A 53 1.50 -3.50 18.18
CA ILE A 53 0.85 -2.17 18.24
C ILE A 53 1.83 -1.00 18.03
N GLU A 54 3.03 -1.06 18.60
CA GLU A 54 4.02 0.01 18.45
C GLU A 54 4.59 0.05 17.02
N GLU A 55 4.76 -1.10 16.39
CA GLU A 55 5.16 -1.18 14.98
C GLU A 55 4.03 -0.71 14.05
N CYS A 56 2.78 -1.07 14.33
CA CYS A 56 1.59 -0.55 13.65
C CYS A 56 1.54 0.98 13.72
N ARG A 57 1.82 1.56 14.90
CA ARG A 57 1.86 3.02 15.09
C ARG A 57 2.96 3.67 14.25
N LYS A 58 4.15 3.07 14.19
CA LYS A 58 5.26 3.57 13.36
C LYS A 58 4.93 3.50 11.88
N LEU A 59 4.36 2.38 11.42
CA LEU A 59 3.94 2.24 10.02
C LEU A 59 2.88 3.29 9.65
N HIS A 60 1.84 3.42 10.47
CA HIS A 60 0.81 4.45 10.31
C HIS A 60 1.42 5.85 10.23
N GLU A 61 2.30 6.23 11.17
CA GLU A 61 2.97 7.53 11.15
C GLU A 61 3.81 7.75 9.88
N ALA A 62 4.48 6.72 9.37
CA ALA A 62 5.24 6.79 8.13
C ALA A 62 4.34 6.96 6.89
N ILE A 63 3.17 6.30 6.86
CA ILE A 63 2.18 6.45 5.79
C ILE A 63 1.53 7.84 5.83
N GLN A 64 1.18 8.36 7.00
CA GLN A 64 0.64 9.72 7.14
C GLN A 64 1.62 10.79 6.66
N ARG A 65 2.92 10.63 6.96
CA ARG A 65 3.97 11.54 6.50
C ARG A 65 4.20 11.44 4.99
N TRP A 66 4.16 10.22 4.46
CA TRP A 66 4.44 9.90 3.06
C TRP A 66 5.74 10.54 2.55
N ASP A 67 6.83 10.26 3.25
CA ASP A 67 8.14 10.86 3.02
C ASP A 67 9.23 9.80 3.17
N GLU A 68 10.21 9.78 2.26
CA GLU A 68 11.29 8.78 2.27
C GLU A 68 12.08 8.77 3.58
N SER A 69 12.20 9.90 4.27
CA SER A 69 12.91 9.97 5.56
C SER A 69 12.22 9.17 6.67
N ALA A 70 10.91 8.89 6.53
CA ALA A 70 10.16 8.13 7.52
C ALA A 70 10.62 6.67 7.63
N ILE A 71 11.34 6.16 6.62
CA ILE A 71 11.91 4.81 6.66
C ILE A 71 12.88 4.57 7.82
N SER A 72 13.50 5.65 8.31
CA SER A 72 14.54 5.60 9.34
C SER A 72 14.06 5.05 10.68
N PHE A 73 12.78 5.24 11.02
CA PHE A 73 12.21 4.80 12.30
C PHE A 73 11.37 3.52 12.20
N LEU A 74 11.24 2.94 11.01
CA LEU A 74 10.57 1.66 10.79
C LEU A 74 11.48 0.48 11.17
N PRO A 75 10.91 -0.64 11.66
CA PRO A 75 11.62 -1.92 11.77
C PRO A 75 12.18 -2.38 10.42
N ASP A 76 13.30 -3.10 10.42
CA ASP A 76 14.01 -3.48 9.17
C ASP A 76 13.13 -4.24 8.17
N TYR A 77 12.25 -5.13 8.65
CA TYR A 77 11.34 -5.89 7.77
C TYR A 77 10.28 -4.98 7.10
N MET A 78 9.82 -3.93 7.78
CA MET A 78 8.84 -2.97 7.25
C MET A 78 9.45 -1.96 6.28
N LYS A 79 10.76 -1.72 6.35
CA LYS A 79 11.46 -0.82 5.43
C LYS A 79 11.29 -1.27 3.97
N THR A 80 11.31 -2.59 3.73
CA THR A 80 11.04 -3.14 2.40
C THR A 80 9.63 -2.79 1.92
N LEU A 81 8.60 -3.03 2.74
CA LEU A 81 7.23 -2.67 2.39
C LEU A 81 7.08 -1.17 2.10
N TYR A 82 7.61 -0.31 2.98
CA TYR A 82 7.51 1.13 2.81
C TYR A 82 8.20 1.62 1.54
N ASN A 83 9.41 1.13 1.25
CA ASN A 83 10.11 1.44 0.00
C ASN A 83 9.31 1.01 -1.22
N GLU A 84 8.69 -0.17 -1.20
CA GLU A 84 7.90 -0.66 -2.31
C GLU A 84 6.66 0.21 -2.54
N ILE A 85 5.97 0.65 -1.48
CA ILE A 85 4.88 1.63 -1.59
C ILE A 85 5.41 2.91 -2.27
N MET A 86 6.47 3.50 -1.74
CA MET A 86 7.02 4.77 -2.26
C MET A 86 7.47 4.65 -3.73
N ASN A 87 8.14 3.55 -4.09
CA ASN A 87 8.63 3.32 -5.44
C ASN A 87 7.50 3.05 -6.44
N ASN A 88 6.49 2.26 -6.07
CA ASN A 88 5.34 2.00 -6.94
C ASN A 88 4.56 3.28 -7.23
N PHE A 89 4.38 4.16 -6.24
CA PHE A 89 3.69 5.43 -6.49
C PHE A 89 4.46 6.36 -7.42
N LYS A 90 5.79 6.42 -7.33
CA LYS A 90 6.62 7.13 -8.33
C LYS A 90 6.45 6.52 -9.72
N GLU A 91 6.51 5.20 -9.81
CA GLU A 91 6.31 4.48 -11.07
C GLU A 91 4.92 4.77 -11.68
N PHE A 92 3.87 4.84 -10.86
CA PHE A 92 2.53 5.20 -11.31
C PHE A 92 2.48 6.61 -11.87
N GLU A 93 3.12 7.59 -11.20
CA GLU A 93 3.20 8.97 -11.68
C GLU A 93 3.91 9.08 -13.04
N ASP A 94 4.92 8.25 -13.27
CA ASP A 94 5.66 8.18 -14.53
C ASP A 94 4.82 7.54 -15.64
N GLN A 95 4.12 6.43 -15.34
CA GLN A 95 3.29 5.70 -16.33
C GLN A 95 2.08 6.51 -16.82
N VAL A 96 1.41 7.24 -15.93
CA VAL A 96 0.19 8.00 -16.29
C VAL A 96 0.50 9.36 -16.95
N GLY A 97 1.76 9.79 -16.91
CA GLY A 97 2.21 11.09 -17.40
C GLY A 97 1.56 12.28 -16.69
N VAL A 98 1.92 13.51 -17.09
CA VAL A 98 1.53 14.75 -16.39
C VAL A 98 0.01 14.88 -16.18
N LYS A 99 -0.79 14.51 -17.19
CA LYS A 99 -2.26 14.61 -17.13
C LYS A 99 -2.90 13.62 -16.15
N GLY A 100 -2.23 12.50 -15.85
CA GLY A 100 -2.75 11.47 -14.95
C GLY A 100 -2.27 11.61 -13.51
N ARG A 101 -1.26 12.45 -13.23
CA ARG A 101 -0.68 12.58 -11.87
C ARG A 101 -1.69 12.99 -10.80
N TYR A 102 -2.73 13.76 -11.15
CA TYR A 102 -3.79 14.08 -10.20
C TYR A 102 -4.52 12.84 -9.68
N ARG A 103 -4.67 11.79 -10.51
CA ARG A 103 -5.29 10.53 -10.10
C ARG A 103 -4.39 9.77 -9.15
N VAL A 104 -3.08 9.73 -9.40
CA VAL A 104 -2.12 9.12 -8.47
C VAL A 104 -2.08 9.86 -7.15
N ALA A 105 -2.15 11.20 -7.17
CA ALA A 105 -2.28 12.01 -5.96
C ALA A 105 -3.59 11.75 -5.20
N GLN A 106 -4.71 11.50 -5.90
CA GLN A 106 -5.96 11.06 -5.28
C GLN A 106 -5.82 9.67 -4.67
N THR A 107 -5.28 8.69 -5.40
CA THR A 107 -5.02 7.34 -4.90
C THR A 107 -4.11 7.34 -3.68
N LYS A 108 -3.11 8.23 -3.63
CA LYS A 108 -2.28 8.42 -2.43
C LYS A 108 -3.11 8.84 -1.22
N LYS A 109 -4.02 9.82 -1.39
CA LYS A 109 -4.92 10.25 -0.32
C LYS A 109 -5.83 9.12 0.15
N GLU A 110 -6.38 8.35 -0.79
CA GLU A 110 -7.19 7.17 -0.46
C GLU A 110 -6.36 6.12 0.30
N GLY A 111 -5.11 5.87 -0.10
CA GLY A 111 -4.22 4.96 0.61
C GLY A 111 -3.97 5.39 2.06
N VAL A 112 -3.80 6.70 2.31
CA VAL A 112 -3.69 7.26 3.67
C VAL A 112 -4.98 7.08 4.46
N ILE A 113 -6.16 7.22 3.84
CA ILE A 113 -7.46 7.00 4.49
C ILE A 113 -7.66 5.52 4.83
N VAL A 114 -7.32 4.62 3.91
CA VAL A 114 -7.40 3.16 4.13
C VAL A 114 -6.49 2.75 5.29
N ASP A 115 -5.25 3.24 5.32
CA ASP A 115 -4.32 2.99 6.43
C ASP A 115 -4.88 3.47 7.78
N SER A 116 -5.43 4.69 7.84
CA SER A 116 -6.11 5.18 9.04
C SER A 116 -7.28 4.28 9.46
N SER A 117 -8.09 3.83 8.50
CA SER A 117 -9.22 2.96 8.77
C SER A 117 -8.79 1.62 9.36
N ILE A 118 -7.77 0.97 8.79
CA ILE A 118 -7.22 -0.29 9.32
C ILE A 118 -6.69 -0.06 10.74
N TYR A 119 -5.91 1.00 10.93
CA TYR A 119 -5.29 1.32 12.21
C TYR A 119 -6.31 1.57 13.34
N GLU A 120 -7.42 2.25 13.05
CA GLU A 120 -8.49 2.54 14.02
C GLU A 120 -9.25 1.27 14.46
N HIS A 121 -9.30 0.25 13.62
CA HIS A 121 -10.01 -0.99 13.93
C HIS A 121 -9.19 -1.99 14.76
N LEU A 122 -7.91 -1.71 14.98
CA LEU A 122 -7.03 -2.56 15.80
C LEU A 122 -7.59 -2.71 17.23
N PRO A 123 -7.63 -3.96 17.78
CA PRO A 123 -8.33 -4.27 19.02
C PRO A 123 -7.82 -3.46 20.23
N ASP A 124 -6.52 -3.18 20.30
CA ASP A 124 -5.91 -2.46 21.44
C ASP A 124 -6.06 -0.92 21.36
N LYS A 125 -6.56 -0.38 20.25
CA LYS A 125 -6.89 1.05 20.09
C LYS A 125 -8.31 1.40 20.54
N LYS A 126 -9.20 0.41 20.62
CA LYS A 126 -10.60 0.59 21.05
C LYS A 126 -10.76 0.89 22.55
N GLY A 127 -9.69 0.82 23.34
CA GLY A 127 -9.70 1.09 24.78
C GLY A 127 -9.29 2.50 25.21
N HIS A 128 -9.01 3.42 24.28
CA HIS A 128 -8.47 4.76 24.59
C HIS A 128 -9.28 5.92 23.97
N LEU A 129 -10.56 5.70 23.65
CA LEU A 129 -11.52 6.74 23.33
C LEU A 129 -12.38 7.10 24.55
#